data_AF-A0A7V2CKF0-F1
#
_entry.id   AF-A0A7V2CKF0-F1
#
_cell.length_a   1.000
_cell.length_b   1.000
_cell.length_c   1.000
_cell.angle_alpha   90.00
_cell.angle_beta   90.00
_cell.angle_gamma   90.00
#
_symmetry.space_group_name_H-M   'P 1'
#
loop_
_entity.id
_entity.type
_entity.pdbx_description
1 polymer ?
#
loop_
_entity_poly.entity_id
_entity_poly.type
_entity_poly.pdbx_seq_one_letter_code
_entity_poly.pdbx_strand_id
1 'polypeptide(L)'
;AIDGGADILSMINTYLGMSIDVQTWRPRIGIGSGGVSGPGIRPMAVHLVHKVYREVSRSAGVPIIGMGGVQNWRDAVEMMLAGASAVGVGTALFIDPTTPQRIVADLRKYLAGRGLSSVRALIGAVLPSAASTATSPPVGPDSG
;
A
#
# COMPACT_ATOMS: atom_id res chain seq x y z
N ALA A 1 12.66 -11.84 -10.57
CA ALA A 1 11.63 -11.18 -11.39
C ALA A 1 12.27 -10.14 -12.29
N ILE A 2 12.84 -9.07 -11.73
CA ILE A 2 13.59 -8.05 -12.50
C ILE A 2 14.78 -8.66 -13.23
N ASP A 3 15.61 -9.47 -12.55
CA ASP A 3 16.71 -10.21 -13.20
C ASP A 3 16.22 -11.20 -14.29
N GLY A 4 14.94 -11.55 -14.26
CA GLY A 4 14.28 -12.36 -15.28
C GLY A 4 13.66 -11.54 -16.41
N GLY A 5 13.91 -10.23 -16.49
CA GLY A 5 13.45 -9.34 -17.56
C GLY A 5 12.09 -8.68 -17.34
N ALA A 6 11.59 -8.56 -16.11
CA ALA A 6 10.31 -7.91 -15.86
C ALA A 6 10.39 -6.38 -16.04
N ASP A 7 9.56 -5.83 -16.92
CA ASP A 7 9.48 -4.37 -17.17
C ASP A 7 8.72 -3.60 -16.08
N ILE A 8 7.81 -4.27 -15.37
CA ILE A 8 6.91 -3.68 -14.37
C ILE A 8 6.61 -4.73 -13.29
N LEU A 9 6.44 -4.28 -12.04
CA LEU A 9 5.94 -5.11 -10.94
C LEU A 9 4.49 -4.71 -10.59
N SER A 10 3.62 -5.70 -10.32
CA SER A 10 2.28 -5.45 -9.77
C SER A 10 2.18 -6.03 -8.37
N MET A 11 1.81 -5.21 -7.39
CA MET A 11 1.83 -5.59 -5.98
C MET A 11 0.72 -4.87 -5.18
N ILE A 12 -0.01 -5.51 -4.27
CA ILE A 12 0.09 -6.91 -3.84
C ILE A 12 -1.11 -7.73 -4.30
N ASN A 13 -0.93 -9.05 -4.29
CA ASN A 13 -2.06 -9.98 -4.32
C ASN A 13 -2.73 -10.04 -2.93
N THR A 14 -3.83 -10.77 -2.85
CA THR A 14 -4.57 -11.05 -1.63
C THR A 14 -3.75 -11.80 -0.58
N TYR A 15 -4.15 -11.66 0.68
CA TYR A 15 -3.65 -12.50 1.78
C TYR A 15 -4.52 -13.75 1.93
N LEU A 16 -3.96 -14.84 2.42
CA LEU A 16 -4.77 -16.01 2.76
C LEU A 16 -5.56 -15.74 4.04
N GLY A 17 -6.86 -16.03 4.02
CA GLY A 17 -7.70 -15.98 5.20
C GLY A 17 -8.86 -16.96 5.15
N MET A 18 -9.65 -16.96 6.22
CA MET A 18 -10.79 -17.83 6.41
C MET A 18 -11.90 -17.05 7.12
N SER A 19 -13.14 -17.42 6.83
CA SER A 19 -14.29 -16.99 7.62
C SER A 19 -15.06 -18.23 8.06
N ILE A 20 -15.42 -18.31 9.34
CA ILE A 20 -16.15 -19.44 9.92
C ILE A 20 -17.56 -18.98 10.25
N ASP A 21 -18.54 -19.82 9.91
CA ASP A 21 -19.89 -19.62 10.38
C ASP A 21 -20.00 -20.04 11.85
N VAL A 22 -20.36 -19.11 12.74
CA VAL A 22 -20.35 -19.33 14.20
C VAL A 22 -21.46 -20.24 14.71
N GLN A 23 -22.49 -20.51 13.88
CA GLN A 23 -23.59 -21.41 14.25
C GLN A 23 -23.29 -22.85 13.84
N THR A 24 -22.68 -23.03 12.66
CA THR A 24 -22.39 -24.36 12.10
C THR A 24 -20.94 -24.81 12.31
N TRP A 25 -20.07 -23.90 12.72
CA TRP A 25 -18.62 -24.08 12.85
C TRP A 25 -17.92 -24.54 11.58
N ARG A 26 -18.54 -24.28 10.42
CA ARG A 26 -18.00 -24.62 9.10
C ARG A 26 -17.37 -23.40 8.43
N PRO A 27 -16.36 -23.60 7.57
CA PRO A 27 -15.87 -22.51 6.73
C PRO A 27 -16.97 -21.96 5.82
N ARG A 28 -17.04 -20.64 5.70
CA ARG A 28 -17.94 -19.95 4.75
C ARG A 28 -17.43 -20.01 3.30
N ILE A 29 -16.15 -20.31 3.12
CA ILE A 29 -15.50 -20.42 1.82
C ILE A 29 -15.43 -21.90 1.43
N GLY A 30 -15.90 -22.25 0.22
CA GLY A 30 -16.09 -23.65 -0.20
C GLY A 30 -14.85 -24.54 -0.16
N ILE A 31 -13.65 -23.96 -0.37
CA ILE A 31 -12.36 -24.66 -0.27
C ILE A 31 -11.68 -24.50 1.10
N GLY A 32 -12.41 -24.01 2.11
CA GLY A 32 -11.92 -23.74 3.46
C GLY A 32 -11.35 -22.33 3.64
N SER A 33 -10.44 -21.91 2.77
CA SER A 33 -9.77 -20.60 2.83
C SER A 33 -9.80 -19.88 1.48
N GLY A 34 -9.45 -18.59 1.46
CA GLY A 34 -9.44 -17.82 0.24
C GLY A 34 -8.69 -16.50 0.36
N GLY A 35 -8.61 -15.79 -0.76
CA GLY A 35 -7.98 -14.48 -0.83
C GLY A 35 -8.78 -13.41 -0.11
N VAL A 36 -8.18 -12.81 0.92
CA VAL A 36 -8.67 -11.63 1.61
C VAL A 36 -8.10 -10.38 0.93
N SER A 37 -9.01 -9.51 0.51
CA SER A 37 -8.73 -8.23 -0.11
C SER A 37 -9.47 -7.10 0.61
N GLY A 38 -9.45 -5.90 0.04
CA GLY A 38 -10.18 -4.75 0.60
C GLY A 38 -9.37 -3.95 1.60
N PRO A 39 -10.00 -2.95 2.24
CA PRO A 39 -9.31 -1.92 3.02
C PRO A 39 -8.52 -2.50 4.20
N GLY A 40 -8.96 -3.64 4.75
CA GLY A 40 -8.27 -4.31 5.86
C GLY A 40 -6.83 -4.74 5.55
N ILE A 41 -6.48 -4.95 4.27
CA ILE A 41 -5.11 -5.31 3.87
C ILE A 41 -4.25 -4.12 3.43
N ARG A 42 -4.82 -2.90 3.37
CA ARG A 42 -4.13 -1.73 2.83
C ARG A 42 -2.83 -1.39 3.57
N PRO A 43 -2.76 -1.38 4.91
CA PRO A 43 -1.51 -1.05 5.61
C PRO A 43 -0.35 -1.97 5.22
N MET A 44 -0.63 -3.26 5.06
CA MET A 44 0.38 -4.25 4.63
C MET A 44 0.77 -4.05 3.17
N ALA A 45 -0.19 -3.72 2.31
CA ALA A 45 0.08 -3.41 0.91
C ALA A 45 0.99 -2.17 0.75
N VAL A 46 0.69 -1.09 1.48
CA VAL A 46 1.51 0.14 1.51
C VAL A 46 2.93 -0.17 2.01
N HIS A 47 3.05 -0.93 3.09
CA HIS A 47 4.35 -1.36 3.63
C HIS A 47 5.18 -2.15 2.60
N LEU A 48 4.57 -3.13 1.93
CA LEU A 48 5.27 -3.97 0.95
C LEU A 48 5.66 -3.20 -0.31
N VAL A 49 4.78 -2.34 -0.83
CA VAL A 49 5.11 -1.44 -1.95
C VAL A 49 6.28 -0.55 -1.57
N HIS A 50 6.27 0.03 -0.37
CA HIS A 50 7.36 0.88 0.10
C HIS A 50 8.69 0.14 0.22
N LYS A 51 8.65 -1.05 0.84
CA LYS A 51 9.83 -1.90 1.01
C LYS A 51 10.44 -2.26 -0.34
N VAL A 52 9.63 -2.81 -1.26
CA VAL A 52 10.11 -3.24 -2.59
C VAL A 52 10.58 -2.05 -3.42
N TYR A 53 9.89 -0.92 -3.37
CA TYR A 53 10.34 0.30 -4.03
C TYR A 53 11.74 0.70 -3.57
N ARG A 54 11.97 0.76 -2.25
CA ARG A 54 13.24 1.20 -1.67
C ARG A 54 14.39 0.22 -1.89
N GLU A 55 14.13 -1.06 -1.69
CA GLU A 55 15.17 -2.08 -1.67
C GLU A 55 15.50 -2.61 -3.08
N VAL A 56 14.56 -2.51 -4.02
CA VAL A 56 14.66 -3.23 -5.31
C VAL A 56 14.28 -2.35 -6.50
N SER A 57 13.05 -1.87 -6.55
CA SER A 57 12.48 -1.36 -7.81
C SER A 57 13.09 -0.01 -8.21
N ARG A 58 13.42 0.85 -7.24
CA ARG A 58 13.96 2.18 -7.49
C ARG A 58 15.34 2.13 -8.14
N SER A 59 16.26 1.30 -7.63
CA SER A 59 17.62 1.17 -8.18
C SER A 59 17.61 0.50 -9.55
N ALA A 60 16.67 -0.42 -9.77
CA ALA A 60 16.47 -1.08 -11.06
C ALA A 60 15.71 -0.22 -12.09
N GLY A 61 15.13 0.92 -11.69
CA GLY A 61 14.31 1.75 -12.58
C GLY A 61 12.99 1.08 -13.02
N VAL A 62 12.54 0.05 -12.31
CA VAL A 62 11.33 -0.71 -12.64
C VAL A 62 10.13 -0.16 -11.86
N PRO A 63 9.07 0.32 -12.53
CA PRO A 63 7.90 0.89 -11.88
C PRO A 63 7.03 -0.17 -11.20
N ILE A 64 6.26 0.26 -10.19
CA ILE A 64 5.32 -0.58 -9.46
C ILE A 64 3.88 -0.13 -9.74
N ILE A 65 3.00 -1.07 -10.06
CA ILE A 65 1.54 -0.91 -9.96
C ILE A 65 1.14 -1.35 -8.54
N GLY A 66 0.85 -0.39 -7.68
CA GLY A 66 0.47 -0.62 -6.28
C GLY A 66 -1.03 -0.85 -6.12
N MET A 67 -1.44 -1.86 -5.38
CA MET A 67 -2.84 -2.19 -5.11
C MET A 67 -3.00 -2.95 -3.80
N GLY A 68 -4.23 -2.95 -3.29
CA GLY A 68 -4.59 -3.58 -2.02
C GLY A 68 -5.37 -2.61 -1.14
N GLY A 69 -6.70 -2.74 -1.14
CA GLY A 69 -7.57 -1.95 -0.26
C GLY A 69 -7.73 -0.47 -0.57
N VAL A 70 -7.43 -0.05 -1.80
CA VAL A 70 -7.68 1.32 -2.28
C VAL A 70 -9.18 1.54 -2.47
N GLN A 71 -9.74 2.53 -1.80
CA GLN A 71 -11.15 2.91 -1.88
C GLN A 71 -11.38 4.36 -2.31
N ASN A 72 -10.41 5.25 -2.09
CA ASN A 72 -10.53 6.67 -2.38
C ASN A 72 -9.17 7.30 -2.76
N TRP A 73 -9.18 8.59 -3.08
CA TRP A 73 -7.98 9.29 -3.56
C TRP A 73 -6.85 9.35 -2.51
N ARG A 74 -7.16 9.38 -1.21
CA ARG A 74 -6.14 9.40 -0.15
C ARG A 74 -5.37 8.09 -0.13
N ASP A 75 -6.08 6.97 -0.28
CA ASP A 75 -5.48 5.64 -0.36
C ASP A 75 -4.58 5.52 -1.60
N ALA A 76 -4.98 6.13 -2.73
CA ALA A 76 -4.16 6.17 -3.93
C ALA A 76 -2.89 7.03 -3.74
N VAL A 77 -3.00 8.18 -3.08
CA VAL A 77 -1.86 9.01 -2.71
C VAL A 77 -0.92 8.26 -1.76
N GLU A 78 -1.45 7.52 -0.79
CA GLU A 78 -0.69 6.68 0.14
C GLU A 78 0.16 5.63 -0.61
N MET A 79 -0.43 4.94 -1.59
CA MET A 79 0.29 4.00 -2.46
C MET A 79 1.39 4.69 -3.29
N MET A 80 1.10 5.87 -3.86
CA MET A 80 2.09 6.61 -4.63
C MET A 80 3.26 7.07 -3.75
N LEU A 81 2.97 7.63 -2.58
CA LEU A 81 3.99 8.03 -1.59
C LEU A 81 4.87 6.87 -1.17
N ALA A 82 4.31 5.66 -1.06
CA ALA A 82 5.07 4.45 -0.79
C ALA A 82 6.05 4.11 -1.92
N GLY A 83 5.68 4.34 -3.19
CA GLY A 83 6.52 4.05 -4.35
C GLY A 83 5.76 3.57 -5.59
N ALA A 84 4.43 3.47 -5.54
CA ALA A 84 3.64 3.05 -6.68
C ALA A 84 3.65 4.12 -7.78
N SER A 85 3.93 3.72 -9.02
CA SER A 85 3.84 4.56 -10.22
C SER A 85 2.43 4.60 -10.82
N ALA A 86 1.65 3.54 -10.59
CA ALA A 86 0.23 3.46 -10.88
C ALA A 86 -0.50 2.76 -9.75
N VAL A 87 -1.80 2.98 -9.62
CA VAL A 87 -2.62 2.41 -8.54
C VAL A 87 -3.75 1.56 -9.11
N GLY A 88 -3.85 0.32 -8.65
CA GLY A 88 -4.92 -0.60 -9.01
C GLY A 88 -6.06 -0.61 -7.99
N VAL A 89 -7.30 -0.71 -8.48
CA VAL A 89 -8.52 -0.75 -7.67
C VAL A 89 -9.22 -2.08 -7.91
N GLY A 90 -9.45 -2.85 -6.85
CA GLY A 90 -10.06 -4.18 -6.91
C GLY A 90 -11.40 -4.23 -6.17
N THR A 91 -11.35 -4.52 -4.86
CA THR A 91 -12.55 -4.71 -4.00
C THR A 91 -13.58 -3.58 -4.10
N ALA A 92 -13.13 -2.34 -4.23
CA ALA A 92 -14.04 -1.19 -4.33
C ALA A 92 -14.89 -1.19 -5.62
N LEU A 93 -14.45 -1.86 -6.70
CA LEU A 93 -15.22 -1.99 -7.93
C LEU A 93 -16.49 -2.83 -7.75
N PHE A 94 -16.47 -3.81 -6.83
CA PHE A 94 -17.65 -4.61 -6.51
C PHE A 94 -18.70 -3.84 -5.69
N ILE A 95 -18.28 -2.73 -5.06
CA ILE A 95 -19.18 -1.85 -4.31
C ILE A 95 -19.69 -0.75 -5.25
N ASP A 96 -18.78 -0.12 -5.99
CA ASP A 96 -19.11 0.94 -6.93
C ASP A 96 -18.12 1.00 -8.10
N PRO A 97 -18.57 0.71 -9.33
CA PRO A 97 -17.71 0.68 -10.52
C PRO A 97 -17.19 2.06 -10.94
N THR A 98 -17.78 3.16 -10.45
CA THR A 98 -17.35 4.55 -10.74
C THR A 98 -16.22 5.01 -9.82
N THR A 99 -15.81 4.19 -8.84
CA THR A 99 -14.75 4.51 -7.88
C THR A 99 -13.46 5.04 -8.52
N PRO A 100 -12.91 4.43 -9.60
CA PRO A 100 -11.70 4.96 -10.24
C PRO A 100 -11.87 6.38 -10.79
N GLN A 101 -13.04 6.71 -11.34
CA GLN A 101 -13.32 8.04 -11.88
C GLN A 101 -13.31 9.10 -10.78
N ARG A 102 -13.93 8.79 -9.62
CA ARG A 102 -13.89 9.67 -8.45
C ARG A 102 -12.48 9.85 -7.91
N ILE A 103 -11.71 8.77 -7.81
CA ILE A 103 -10.30 8.82 -7.38
C ILE A 103 -9.52 9.78 -8.28
N VAL A 104 -9.66 9.65 -9.60
CA VAL A 104 -8.96 10.54 -10.56
C VAL A 104 -9.42 11.99 -10.41
N ALA A 105 -10.72 12.24 -10.27
CA ALA A 105 -11.26 13.59 -10.11
C ALA A 105 -10.74 14.28 -8.85
N ASP A 106 -10.75 13.58 -7.71
CA ASP A 106 -10.30 14.15 -6.44
C ASP A 106 -8.77 14.21 -6.33
N LEU A 107 -8.05 13.27 -6.95
CA LEU A 107 -6.59 13.33 -7.05
C LEU A 107 -6.14 14.57 -7.82
N ARG A 108 -6.82 14.93 -8.93
CA ARG A 108 -6.54 16.19 -9.66
C ARG A 108 -6.72 17.42 -8.76
N LYS A 109 -7.78 17.46 -7.96
CA LYS A 109 -8.02 18.55 -6.99
C LYS A 109 -6.92 18.59 -5.93
N TYR A 110 -6.51 17.45 -5.40
CA TYR A 110 -5.43 17.35 -4.41
C TYR A 110 -4.09 17.87 -4.96
N LEU A 111 -3.73 17.49 -6.19
CA LEU A 111 -2.51 17.97 -6.84
C LEU A 111 -2.56 19.49 -7.06
N ALA A 112 -3.68 20.00 -7.58
CA ALA A 112 -3.88 21.43 -7.78
C ALA A 112 -3.76 22.22 -6.45
N GLY A 113 -4.38 21.72 -5.38
CA GLY A 113 -4.29 22.32 -4.05
C GLY A 113 -2.88 22.29 -3.43
N ARG A 114 -1.98 21.44 -3.95
CA ARG A 114 -0.56 21.40 -3.57
C ARG A 114 0.38 22.08 -4.57
N GLY A 115 -0.15 22.67 -5.64
CA GLY A 115 0.67 23.23 -6.72
C GLY A 115 1.50 22.19 -7.48
N LEU A 116 1.10 20.91 -7.45
CA LEU A 116 1.78 19.83 -8.14
C LEU A 116 1.19 19.64 -9.54
N SER A 117 2.05 19.64 -10.57
CA SER A 117 1.63 19.43 -11.96
C SER A 117 1.49 17.96 -12.36
N SER A 118 2.03 17.04 -11.54
CA SER A 118 2.05 15.60 -11.86
C SER A 118 2.06 14.73 -10.61
N VAL A 119 1.40 13.57 -10.68
CA VAL A 119 1.49 12.50 -9.67
C VAL A 119 2.92 11.98 -9.50
N ARG A 120 3.81 12.19 -10.48
CA ARG A 120 5.23 11.80 -10.37
C ARG A 120 5.92 12.40 -9.16
N ALA A 121 5.50 13.60 -8.72
CA ALA A 121 6.02 14.23 -7.51
C ALA A 121 5.66 13.49 -6.21
N LEU A 122 4.67 12.59 -6.26
CA LEU A 122 4.27 11.76 -5.12
C LEU A 122 5.08 10.46 -5.04
N ILE A 123 5.58 9.94 -6.17
CA ILE A 123 6.15 8.59 -6.24
C ILE A 123 7.36 8.47 -5.30
N GLY A 124 7.23 7.69 -4.24
CA GLY A 124 8.29 7.45 -3.27
C GLY A 124 8.68 8.65 -2.42
N ALA A 125 7.81 9.67 -2.32
CA ALA A 125 8.09 10.92 -1.60
C ALA A 125 7.77 10.87 -0.09
N VAL A 126 7.53 9.67 0.47
CA VAL A 126 7.32 9.52 1.91
C VAL A 126 8.55 9.96 2.71
N LEU A 127 8.32 10.76 3.75
CA LEU A 127 9.39 11.23 4.62
C LEU A 127 9.84 10.10 5.57
N PRO A 128 11.13 10.07 5.96
CA PRO A 128 11.59 9.19 7.02
C PRO A 128 10.75 9.38 8.28
N SER A 129 10.49 8.30 9.01
CA SER A 129 9.95 8.43 10.36
C SER A 129 10.90 9.30 11.18
N ALA A 130 10.35 10.24 11.97
CA ALA A 130 11.14 11.00 12.92
C ALA A 130 11.73 9.99 13.91
N ALA A 131 13.02 9.67 13.75
CA ALA A 131 13.71 8.82 14.69
C ALA A 131 13.57 9.47 16.07
N SER A 132 13.13 8.70 17.06
CA SER A 132 13.16 9.12 18.45
C SER A 132 14.60 9.50 18.79
N THR A 133 14.83 10.77 19.09
CA THR A 133 15.99 11.22 19.86
C THR A 133 15.80 10.70 21.29
N ALA A 134 15.88 9.38 21.47
CA ALA A 134 16.02 8.78 22.78
C ALA A 134 17.49 8.94 23.16
N THR A 135 17.83 10.10 23.71
CA THR A 135 19.02 10.25 24.53
C THR A 135 18.87 9.23 25.67
N SER A 136 19.69 8.18 25.66
CA SER A 136 19.74 7.24 26.77
C SER A 136 19.99 8.05 28.06
N PRO A 137 19.22 7.83 29.15
CA PRO A 137 19.54 8.46 30.41
C PRO A 137 20.94 8.00 30.86
N PRO A 138 21.73 8.88 31.51
CA PRO A 138 23.06 8.51 31.98
C PRO A 138 22.94 7.30 32.92
N VAL A 139 23.75 6.28 32.65
CA VAL A 139 23.96 5.17 33.58
C VAL A 139 24.58 5.78 34.83
N GLY A 140 23.80 5.86 35.90
CA GLY A 140 24.30 6.26 37.22
C GLY A 140 25.28 5.20 37.73
N PRO A 141 26.31 5.61 38.49
CA PRO A 141 27.34 4.68 38.94
C PRO A 141 26.76 3.72 39.99
N ASP A 142 27.12 2.45 39.81
CA ASP A 142 27.17 1.36 40.76
C ASP A 142 26.77 1.69 42.22
N SER A 143 25.76 0.97 42.72
CA SER A 143 25.63 0.70 44.15
C SER A 143 25.63 -0.82 44.34
N GLY A 144 26.73 -1.31 44.92
CA GLY A 144 26.82 -2.63 45.54
C GLY A 144 26.05 -2.71 46.85
#